data_AF-A0A1C0UTD3-F1
#
_entry.id   AF-A0A1C0UTD3-F1
#
_cell.length_a   1.000
_cell.length_b   1.000
_cell.length_c   1.000
_cell.angle_alpha   90.00
_cell.angle_beta   90.00
_cell.angle_gamma   90.00
#
_symmetry.space_group_name_H-M   'P 1'
#
loop_
_entity.id
_entity.type
_entity.pdbx_description
1 polymer ?
#
loop_
_entity_poly.entity_id
_entity_poly.type
_entity_poly.pdbx_seq_one_letter_code
_entity_poly.pdbx_strand_id
1 'polypeptide(L)'
;MLVAQGIASQIRFPQRLNLAPIAPVRVNVRLTARSWVRILTDGKVTYEGVLPEGTQRLVTGQRNVVVVTGNAGGTFLSYNEGTERKLGNTGAVQSARFGTPGAGQAPGRSNNRPNNQRGGTPANNQNQARDGANRNSLPN
;
A
#
# COMPACT_ATOMS: atom_id res chain seq x y z
N MET A 1 -27.04 7.72 -64.67
CA MET A 1 -27.95 7.56 -63.51
C MET A 1 -27.07 7.46 -62.27
N LEU A 2 -26.90 8.56 -61.53
CA LEU A 2 -26.10 8.62 -60.31
C LEU A 2 -26.93 8.06 -59.13
N VAL A 3 -26.38 7.12 -58.37
CA VAL A 3 -26.91 6.76 -57.04
C VAL A 3 -25.95 7.30 -55.98
N ALA A 4 -26.36 8.39 -55.34
CA ALA A 4 -25.65 9.02 -54.23
C ALA A 4 -25.79 8.13 -52.97
N GLN A 5 -24.68 8.00 -52.25
CA GLN A 5 -24.54 7.14 -51.08
C GLN A 5 -25.25 7.71 -49.86
N GLY A 6 -25.98 6.87 -49.12
CA GLY A 6 -26.54 7.20 -47.82
C GLY A 6 -25.48 7.01 -46.72
N ILE A 7 -24.97 8.11 -46.17
CA ILE A 7 -24.17 8.11 -44.94
C ILE A 7 -25.12 8.14 -43.73
N ALA A 8 -25.56 6.97 -43.27
CA ALA A 8 -26.26 6.88 -42.00
C ALA A 8 -25.26 7.07 -40.84
N SER A 9 -25.39 8.21 -40.17
CA SER A 9 -24.63 8.64 -39.00
C SER A 9 -24.54 7.58 -37.92
N GLN A 10 -23.35 7.03 -37.71
CA GLN A 10 -23.04 6.18 -36.56
C GLN A 10 -22.87 7.05 -35.31
N ILE A 11 -23.96 7.31 -34.58
CA ILE A 11 -23.87 7.84 -33.22
C ILE A 11 -23.23 6.75 -32.35
N ARG A 12 -21.91 6.81 -32.22
CA ARG A 12 -21.15 6.03 -31.25
C ARG A 12 -21.57 6.51 -29.86
N PHE A 13 -22.42 5.76 -29.15
CA PHE A 13 -22.63 5.98 -27.73
C PHE A 13 -21.25 6.02 -27.04
N PRO A 14 -20.93 7.02 -26.20
CA PRO A 14 -19.70 7.00 -25.44
C PRO A 14 -19.68 5.71 -24.62
N GLN A 15 -18.57 4.99 -24.69
CA GLN A 15 -18.34 3.80 -23.89
C GLN A 15 -18.71 4.16 -22.44
N ARG A 16 -19.72 3.50 -21.88
CA ARG A 16 -20.04 3.68 -20.45
C ARG A 16 -18.74 3.43 -19.69
N LEU A 17 -18.26 4.40 -18.92
CA LEU A 17 -17.15 4.16 -18.00
C LEU A 17 -17.51 2.92 -17.19
N ASN A 18 -16.78 1.83 -17.40
CA ASN A 18 -16.85 0.68 -16.52
C ASN A 18 -16.15 1.07 -15.22
N LEU A 19 -16.86 1.84 -14.39
CA LEU A 19 -16.46 2.06 -13.02
C LEU A 19 -16.61 0.71 -12.34
N ALA A 20 -15.49 0.00 -12.17
CA ALA A 20 -15.48 -1.16 -11.28
C ALA A 20 -16.14 -0.72 -9.96
N PRO A 21 -17.16 -1.43 -9.46
CA PRO A 21 -17.79 -1.08 -8.20
C PRO A 21 -16.70 -0.93 -7.13
N ILE A 22 -16.71 0.19 -6.41
CA ILE A 22 -15.78 0.38 -5.28
C ILE A 22 -16.17 -0.64 -4.22
N ALA A 23 -15.46 -1.78 -4.19
CA ALA A 23 -15.73 -2.84 -3.24
C ALA A 23 -15.35 -2.37 -1.83
N PRO A 24 -16.20 -2.57 -0.81
CA PRO A 24 -15.91 -2.10 0.53
C PRO A 24 -14.67 -2.78 1.11
N VAL A 25 -13.93 -2.07 1.95
CA VAL A 25 -12.83 -2.59 2.75
C VAL A 25 -13.41 -3.42 3.88
N ARG A 26 -13.06 -4.71 3.95
CA ARG A 26 -13.41 -5.61 5.04
C ARG A 26 -12.14 -6.04 5.76
N VAL A 27 -12.07 -5.80 7.05
CA VAL A 27 -10.94 -6.21 7.91
C VAL A 27 -11.48 -7.10 9.02
N ASN A 28 -11.03 -8.34 9.08
CA ASN A 28 -11.29 -9.18 10.24
C ASN A 28 -10.21 -8.93 11.29
N VAL A 29 -10.60 -8.65 12.52
CA VAL A 29 -9.71 -8.47 13.68
C VAL A 29 -9.92 -9.63 14.62
N ARG A 30 -8.89 -10.44 14.85
CA ARG A 30 -8.90 -11.52 15.83
C ARG A 30 -7.87 -11.27 16.92
N LEU A 31 -8.28 -11.44 18.16
CA LEU A 31 -7.42 -11.28 19.32
C LEU A 31 -7.16 -12.62 20.01
N THR A 32 -5.88 -12.93 20.18
CA THR A 32 -5.35 -14.08 20.91
C THR A 32 -4.79 -13.69 22.28
N ALA A 33 -4.86 -12.40 22.62
CA ALA A 33 -4.60 -11.89 23.96
C ALA A 33 -5.38 -10.57 24.14
N ARG A 34 -5.68 -10.22 25.40
CA ARG A 34 -6.28 -8.92 25.74
C ARG A 34 -5.45 -7.79 25.12
N SER A 35 -6.13 -6.88 24.42
CA SER A 35 -5.49 -5.80 23.67
C SER A 35 -6.34 -4.54 23.72
N TRP A 36 -5.71 -3.37 23.86
CA TRP A 36 -6.38 -2.11 23.57
C TRP A 36 -6.45 -1.93 22.05
N VAL A 37 -7.59 -1.56 21.50
CA VAL A 37 -7.80 -1.42 20.05
C VAL A 37 -8.54 -0.11 19.76
N ARG A 38 -8.04 0.63 18.77
CA ARG A 38 -8.72 1.79 18.16
C ARG A 38 -8.92 1.52 16.68
N ILE A 39 -10.14 1.75 16.22
CA ILE A 39 -10.55 1.48 14.83
C ILE A 39 -11.07 2.78 14.23
N LEU A 40 -10.54 3.11 13.05
CA LEU A 40 -11.04 4.21 12.24
C LEU A 40 -11.60 3.66 10.95
N THR A 41 -12.85 4.00 10.66
CA THR A 41 -13.51 3.72 9.39
C THR A 41 -13.66 5.03 8.65
N ASP A 42 -13.09 5.12 7.45
CA ASP A 42 -13.19 6.29 6.58
C ASP A 42 -12.76 7.61 7.27
N GLY A 43 -11.77 7.51 8.17
CA GLY A 43 -11.22 8.63 8.94
C GLY A 43 -11.95 8.93 10.27
N LYS A 44 -13.09 8.29 10.54
CA LYS A 44 -13.84 8.45 11.79
C LYS A 44 -13.53 7.32 12.76
N VAL A 45 -13.26 7.65 14.03
CA VAL A 45 -13.14 6.63 15.09
C VAL A 45 -14.51 5.96 15.28
N THR A 46 -14.57 4.66 15.02
CA THR A 46 -15.79 3.85 15.19
C THR A 46 -15.73 2.96 16.42
N TYR A 47 -14.54 2.74 16.95
CA TYR A 47 -14.32 2.01 18.19
C TYR A 47 -13.00 2.43 18.84
N GLU A 48 -12.99 2.51 20.16
CA GLU A 48 -11.78 2.62 20.98
C GLU A 48 -12.03 1.94 22.33
N GLY A 49 -11.16 1.01 22.73
CA GLY A 49 -11.32 0.31 24.01
C GLY A 49 -10.48 -0.95 24.13
N VAL A 50 -10.52 -1.57 25.31
CA VAL A 50 -9.85 -2.86 25.56
C VAL A 50 -10.80 -4.00 25.19
N LEU A 51 -10.33 -4.88 24.32
CA LEU A 51 -11.03 -6.10 23.93
C LEU A 51 -10.38 -7.32 24.60
N PRO A 52 -11.17 -8.30 25.08
CA PRO A 52 -10.65 -9.51 25.66
C PRO A 52 -10.05 -10.45 24.61
N GLU A 53 -9.26 -11.40 25.07
CA GLU A 53 -8.83 -12.55 24.25
C GLU A 53 -10.03 -13.33 23.69
N GLY A 54 -9.85 -13.94 22.52
CA GLY A 54 -10.89 -14.68 21.83
C GLY A 54 -11.82 -13.80 20.99
N THR A 55 -11.77 -12.48 21.16
CA THR A 55 -12.60 -11.55 20.37
C THR A 55 -12.29 -11.66 18.90
N GLN A 56 -13.35 -11.77 18.08
CA GLN A 56 -13.31 -11.62 16.64
C GLN A 56 -14.28 -10.51 16.23
N ARG A 57 -13.85 -9.63 15.33
CA ARG A 57 -14.67 -8.53 14.85
C ARG A 57 -14.42 -8.25 13.38
N LEU A 58 -15.49 -8.31 12.60
CA LEU A 58 -15.48 -7.81 11.24
C LEU A 58 -15.70 -6.29 11.25
N VAL A 59 -14.79 -5.56 10.62
CA VAL A 59 -14.85 -4.12 10.43
C VAL A 59 -15.00 -3.84 8.95
N THR A 60 -15.97 -3.00 8.60
CA THR A 60 -16.22 -2.60 7.21
C THR A 60 -16.04 -1.09 7.05
N GLY A 61 -15.41 -0.65 5.96
CA GLY A 61 -15.29 0.75 5.55
C GLY A 61 -15.49 0.92 4.04
N GLN A 62 -15.89 2.12 3.62
CA GLN A 62 -16.16 2.39 2.21
C GLN A 62 -14.88 2.67 1.42
N ARG A 63 -13.93 3.39 2.01
CA ARG A 63 -12.67 3.84 1.40
C ARG A 63 -11.46 3.26 2.13
N ASN A 64 -11.46 3.30 3.46
CA ASN A 64 -10.35 2.79 4.25
C ASN A 64 -10.75 2.37 5.67
N VAL A 65 -9.98 1.43 6.21
CA VAL A 65 -10.01 1.04 7.63
C VAL A 65 -8.61 1.16 8.19
N VAL A 66 -8.48 1.78 9.36
CA VAL A 66 -7.24 1.83 10.14
C VAL A 66 -7.47 1.12 11.46
N VAL A 67 -6.61 0.18 11.80
CA VAL A 67 -6.62 -0.53 13.08
C VAL A 67 -5.34 -0.20 13.81
N VAL A 68 -5.45 0.36 15.00
CA VAL A 68 -4.35 0.56 15.95
C VAL A 68 -4.58 -0.36 17.14
N THR A 69 -3.54 -1.05 17.58
CA THR A 69 -3.63 -1.95 18.74
C THR A 69 -2.46 -1.69 19.69
N GLY A 70 -2.71 -1.82 20.98
CA GLY A 70 -1.70 -1.96 22.03
C GLY A 70 -1.72 -3.41 22.50
N ASN A 71 -0.61 -4.12 22.29
CA ASN A 71 -0.45 -5.59 22.25
C ASN A 71 -0.64 -6.22 20.86
N ALA A 72 0.12 -5.72 19.87
CA ALA A 72 0.14 -6.25 18.51
C ALA A 72 0.51 -7.74 18.41
N GLY A 73 1.19 -8.26 19.43
CA GLY A 73 1.51 -9.69 19.58
C GLY A 73 0.30 -10.59 19.68
N GLY A 74 -0.78 -10.08 20.27
CA GLY A 74 -2.05 -10.79 20.37
C GLY A 74 -3.01 -10.50 19.21
N THR A 75 -2.65 -9.62 18.27
CA THR A 75 -3.59 -9.11 17.25
C THR A 75 -3.29 -9.71 15.88
N PHE A 76 -4.31 -10.27 15.25
CA PHE A 76 -4.28 -10.83 13.91
C PHE A 76 -5.30 -10.13 13.02
N LEU A 77 -4.91 -9.84 11.78
CA LEU A 77 -5.74 -9.13 10.81
C LEU A 77 -5.81 -9.88 9.48
N SER A 78 -6.98 -9.90 8.85
CA SER A 78 -7.12 -10.27 7.44
C SER A 78 -7.90 -9.20 6.68
N TYR A 79 -7.58 -9.00 5.40
CA TYR A 79 -8.19 -8.00 4.52
C TYR A 79 -8.87 -8.67 3.35
N ASN A 80 -10.15 -8.34 3.11
CA ASN A 80 -10.97 -8.84 2.00
C ASN A 80 -10.81 -10.35 1.78
N GLU A 81 -11.01 -11.14 2.85
CA GLU A 81 -10.94 -12.61 2.84
C GLU A 81 -9.55 -13.18 2.53
N GLY A 82 -8.51 -12.34 2.51
CA GLY A 82 -7.12 -12.76 2.38
C GLY A 82 -6.58 -13.48 3.62
N THR A 83 -5.31 -13.85 3.54
CA THR A 83 -4.61 -14.56 4.62
C THR A 83 -4.50 -13.68 5.86
N GLU A 84 -4.81 -14.28 7.02
CA GLU A 84 -4.63 -13.65 8.32
C GLU A 84 -3.14 -13.49 8.66
N ARG A 85 -2.75 -12.34 9.21
CA ARG A 85 -1.37 -12.03 9.61
C ARG A 85 -1.32 -11.41 11.00
N LYS A 86 -0.33 -11.84 11.77
CA LYS A 86 0.01 -11.23 13.05
C LYS A 86 0.47 -9.79 12.82
N LEU A 87 -0.05 -8.85 13.60
CA LEU A 87 0.23 -7.43 13.39
C LEU A 87 1.61 -7.01 13.94
N GLY A 88 2.11 -7.67 14.99
CA GLY A 88 3.42 -7.36 15.52
C GLY A 88 3.83 -8.17 16.74
N ASN A 89 4.61 -7.54 17.62
CA ASN A 89 5.17 -8.15 18.83
C ASN A 89 4.29 -7.90 20.06
N THR A 90 4.40 -8.79 21.06
CA THR A 90 3.67 -8.68 22.32
C THR A 90 3.97 -7.34 23.01
N GLY A 91 2.91 -6.69 23.52
CA GLY A 91 3.00 -5.37 24.17
C GLY A 91 3.23 -4.19 23.21
N ALA A 92 3.66 -4.42 21.96
CA ALA A 92 3.92 -3.34 21.02
C ALA A 92 2.63 -2.63 20.58
N VAL A 93 2.72 -1.33 20.36
CA VAL A 93 1.68 -0.55 19.69
C VAL A 93 1.98 -0.55 18.19
N GLN A 94 1.00 -0.95 17.38
CA GLN A 94 1.13 -1.00 15.91
C GLN A 94 -0.14 -0.51 15.23
N SER A 95 0.02 -0.01 14.00
CA SER A 95 -1.09 0.45 13.15
C SER A 95 -1.07 -0.23 11.79
N ALA A 96 -2.22 -0.73 11.34
CA ALA A 96 -2.42 -1.21 9.98
C ALA A 96 -3.50 -0.37 9.27
N ARG A 97 -3.25 -0.04 8.00
CA ARG A 97 -4.19 0.71 7.15
C ARG A 97 -4.51 -0.09 5.91
N PHE A 98 -5.80 -0.24 5.64
CA PHE A 98 -6.36 -0.93 4.48
C PHE A 98 -7.21 0.05 3.68
N GLY A 99 -7.10 0.03 2.36
CA GLY A 99 -7.85 0.90 1.45
C GLY A 99 -8.56 0.09 0.37
N THR A 100 -9.47 0.70 -0.36
CA THR A 100 -10.00 0.10 -1.59
C THR A 100 -8.88 -0.11 -2.61
N PRO A 101 -8.90 -1.20 -3.39
CA PRO A 101 -8.03 -1.33 -4.55
C PRO A 101 -8.26 -0.12 -5.48
N GLY A 102 -7.21 0.66 -5.76
CA GLY A 102 -7.30 1.90 -6.55
C GLY A 102 -7.24 3.20 -5.76
N ALA A 103 -7.49 3.22 -4.44
CA ALA A 103 -7.30 4.43 -3.61
C ALA A 103 -5.83 4.80 -3.38
N GLY A 104 -4.89 3.90 -3.72
CA GLY A 104 -3.43 4.12 -3.63
C GLY A 104 -2.67 3.91 -4.93
N GLN A 105 -3.35 3.64 -6.05
CA GLN A 105 -2.75 3.56 -7.38
C GLN A 105 -3.48 4.56 -8.27
N ALA A 106 -2.88 5.73 -8.49
CA ALA A 106 -3.31 6.57 -9.60
C ALA A 106 -3.25 5.73 -10.89
N PRO A 107 -4.29 5.75 -11.75
CA PRO A 107 -4.22 5.11 -13.05
C PRO A 107 -3.19 5.87 -13.89
N GLY A 108 -1.95 5.39 -13.92
CA GLY A 108 -0.87 6.12 -14.61
C GLY A 108 0.56 5.73 -14.32
N ARG A 109 0.86 4.64 -13.61
CA ARG A 109 2.22 4.07 -13.62
C ARG A 109 2.25 2.76 -14.38
N SER A 110 2.11 2.88 -15.71
CA SER A 110 2.64 1.88 -16.62
C SER A 110 4.15 1.83 -16.40
N ASN A 111 4.64 0.82 -15.69
CA ASN A 111 6.06 0.51 -15.66
C ASN A 111 6.43 -0.26 -16.95
N ASN A 112 6.12 0.32 -18.11
CA ASN A 112 6.84 0.02 -19.34
C ASN A 112 8.21 0.69 -19.24
N ARG A 113 9.10 0.11 -18.45
CA ARG A 113 10.54 0.37 -18.57
C ARG A 113 11.06 -0.66 -19.58
N PRO A 114 11.30 -0.31 -20.85
CA PRO A 114 12.00 -1.21 -21.74
C PRO A 114 13.39 -1.48 -21.15
N ASN A 115 13.66 -2.75 -20.85
CA ASN A 115 14.96 -3.21 -20.42
C ASN A 115 15.93 -3.09 -21.59
N ASN A 116 16.79 -2.07 -21.58
CA ASN A 116 18.00 -2.08 -22.36
C ASN A 116 19.17 -1.55 -21.51
N GLN A 117 19.76 -2.45 -20.74
CA GLN A 117 21.13 -2.30 -20.26
C GLN A 117 22.09 -2.58 -21.42
N ARG A 118 22.71 -1.53 -21.98
CA ARG A 118 24.10 -1.59 -22.47
C ARG A 118 24.62 -0.20 -22.79
N GLY A 119 25.70 0.20 -22.11
CA GLY A 119 26.42 1.44 -22.39
C GLY A 119 27.12 1.96 -21.14
N GLY A 120 28.24 1.34 -20.77
CA GLY A 120 29.09 1.82 -19.70
C GLY A 120 29.87 3.08 -20.12
N THR A 121 29.93 4.03 -19.18
CA THR A 121 30.93 5.12 -18.99
C THR A 121 31.03 6.23 -20.05
N PRO A 122 31.51 7.45 -19.70
CA PRO A 122 32.30 7.83 -18.51
C PRO A 122 31.83 9.10 -17.76
N ALA A 123 32.09 9.20 -16.45
CA ALA A 123 32.27 10.50 -15.79
C ALA A 123 33.05 10.39 -14.46
N ASN A 124 34.27 10.89 -14.54
CA ASN A 124 35.26 11.26 -13.54
C ASN A 124 34.68 11.83 -12.21
N ASN A 125 35.15 11.30 -11.07
CA ASN A 125 35.15 12.04 -9.81
C ASN A 125 36.42 11.71 -9.00
N GLN A 126 37.56 12.23 -9.46
CA GLN A 126 38.71 12.47 -8.60
C GLN A 126 38.42 13.72 -7.76
N ASN A 127 37.82 13.53 -6.59
CA ASN A 127 37.93 14.51 -5.51
C ASN A 127 38.76 13.89 -4.38
N GLN A 128 40.04 14.28 -4.43
CA GLN A 128 41.01 14.16 -3.36
C GLN A 128 40.48 14.83 -2.10
N ALA A 129 40.42 14.07 -1.00
CA ALA A 129 40.40 14.63 0.34
C ALA A 129 41.14 13.70 1.30
N ARG A 130 42.36 14.10 1.63
CA ARG A 130 42.92 14.19 2.99
C ARG A 130 42.90 12.92 3.86
N ASP A 131 44.02 12.23 3.86
CA ASP A 131 44.64 11.61 5.03
C ASP A 131 46.15 11.95 4.92
N GLY A 132 46.76 12.72 5.82
CA GLY A 132 47.01 12.32 7.19
C GLY A 132 48.50 11.98 7.29
N ALA A 133 49.31 12.94 7.72
CA ALA A 133 50.75 12.77 7.85
C ALA A 133 51.09 11.62 8.81
N ASN A 134 51.96 10.69 8.39
CA ASN A 134 52.88 10.04 9.32
C ASN A 134 54.25 9.81 8.68
N ARG A 135 55.27 10.25 9.42
CA ARG A 135 56.70 10.21 9.13
C ARG A 135 57.26 8.81 9.41
N ASN A 136 58.44 8.55 8.86
CA ASN A 136 59.40 7.46 9.14
C ASN A 136 59.32 6.21 8.26
N SER A 137 60.24 6.12 7.30
CA SER A 137 61.21 5.02 7.20
C SER A 137 62.42 5.48 6.38
N LEU A 138 63.61 5.25 6.94
CA LEU A 138 64.95 5.67 6.49
C LEU A 138 65.40 4.91 5.21
N PRO A 139 66.45 5.41 4.52
CA PRO A 139 66.88 4.87 3.23
C PRO A 139 67.79 3.64 3.37
N ASN A 140 67.77 2.80 2.33
CA ASN A 140 68.94 2.04 1.87
C ASN A 140 68.95 2.06 0.35
#